data_AF-A0A2M9KWL8-F1
#
_entry.id   AF-A0A2M9KWL8-F1
#
_cell.length_a   1.000
_cell.length_b   1.000
_cell.length_c   1.000
_cell.angle_alpha   90.00
_cell.angle_beta   90.00
_cell.angle_gamma   90.00
#
_symmetry.space_group_name_H-M   'P 1'
#
loop_
_entity.id
_entity.type
_entity.pdbx_description
1 polymer ?
#
loop_
_entity_poly.entity_id
_entity_poly.type
_entity_poly.pdbx_seq_one_letter_code
_entity_poly.pdbx_strand_id
1 'polypeptide(L)'
;MFRRWWFLKAARPAPTTEHHPSRREVREHKALVLGEWEALRDRLRELAAERVTAAGAVFQAAELRLPTEESAARRAYQWALEAYEAAGRLLDRADHPDTDLPDLAAAVVLAEQAVERLAAAHLLHAGQRPGPLAVRCYYNPLHGPVENAAEPPKNRKTRQRARTTTREAAADRRPACRSCRAAILAGQTPDVLPALLPAKAAPGRKGPVLVPYFAVPRQWSPWSTTACGAYDPATPSLVLRGAHRRRPPH
;
A
#
# COMPACT_ATOMS: atom_id res chain seq x y z
N MET A 1 -13.77 11.99 -3.93
CA MET A 1 -12.74 13.01 -4.28
C MET A 1 -11.92 13.32 -3.04
N PHE A 2 -10.70 12.78 -2.93
CA PHE A 2 -9.82 13.02 -1.79
C PHE A 2 -9.08 14.35 -1.97
N ARG A 3 -9.41 15.34 -1.13
CA ARG A 3 -8.71 16.62 -1.09
C ARG A 3 -7.36 16.43 -0.39
N ARG A 4 -6.29 16.39 -1.19
CA ARG A 4 -5.06 17.20 -1.03
C ARG A 4 -4.52 17.30 0.42
N TRP A 5 -3.67 16.37 0.82
CA TRP A 5 -2.75 16.54 1.97
C TRP A 5 -1.61 17.49 1.59
N TRP A 6 -1.69 18.76 2.00
CA TRP A 6 -0.72 19.82 1.65
C TRP A 6 0.19 20.29 2.79
N PHE A 7 0.14 19.70 3.98
CA PHE A 7 1.01 20.11 5.07
C PHE A 7 2.22 19.18 5.14
N LEU A 8 3.31 19.55 4.46
CA LEU A 8 4.73 19.27 4.82
C LEU A 8 5.72 19.68 3.70
N LYS A 9 5.57 20.89 3.14
CA LYS A 9 6.69 21.60 2.49
C LYS A 9 6.52 23.10 2.69
N ALA A 10 7.06 23.60 3.81
CA ALA A 10 7.44 25.00 3.88
C ALA A 10 8.49 25.26 2.79
N ALA A 11 8.18 26.18 1.87
CA ALA A 11 9.21 26.91 1.16
C ALA A 11 10.14 27.51 2.20
N ARG A 12 11.46 27.28 2.11
CA ARG A 12 12.44 27.96 2.96
C ARG A 12 12.32 29.46 2.70
N PRO A 13 11.81 30.29 3.63
CA PRO A 13 12.01 31.72 3.55
C PRO A 13 13.47 32.02 3.93
N ALA A 14 13.95 33.21 3.59
CA ALA A 14 15.20 33.76 4.14
C ALA A 14 15.25 33.58 5.68
N PRO A 15 16.45 33.48 6.30
CA PRO A 15 16.59 33.18 7.73
C PRO A 15 15.86 34.25 8.55
N THR A 16 14.62 33.91 8.90
CA THR A 16 13.80 34.62 9.86
C THR A 16 14.12 33.98 11.20
N THR A 17 14.22 34.81 12.22
CA THR A 17 14.49 34.46 13.62
C THR A 17 13.95 33.08 13.97
N GLU A 18 14.83 32.18 14.43
CA GLU A 18 14.52 30.78 14.73
C GLU A 18 13.39 30.71 15.77
N HIS A 19 12.16 30.63 15.29
CA HIS A 19 11.00 30.40 16.12
C HIS A 19 11.03 28.93 16.54
N HIS A 20 11.65 28.67 17.68
CA HIS A 20 11.56 27.36 18.32
C HIS A 20 10.16 27.19 18.89
N PRO A 21 9.36 26.23 18.40
CA PRO A 21 8.02 26.01 18.91
C PRO A 21 8.10 25.67 20.39
N SER A 22 7.23 26.28 21.16
CA SER A 22 7.07 25.99 22.57
C SER A 22 6.71 24.51 22.77
N ARG A 23 7.01 23.98 23.96
CA ARG A 23 6.61 22.61 24.33
C ARG A 23 5.10 22.38 24.21
N ARG A 24 4.30 23.44 24.37
CA ARG A 24 2.85 23.41 24.23
C ARG A 24 2.44 23.23 22.77
N GLU A 25 2.99 24.04 21.86
CA GLU A 25 2.71 23.92 20.42
C GLU A 25 3.14 22.56 19.86
N VAL A 26 4.28 22.02 20.31
CA VAL A 26 4.71 20.67 19.93
C VAL A 26 3.73 19.60 20.39
N ARG A 27 3.14 19.75 21.60
CA ARG A 27 2.13 18.81 22.12
C ARG A 27 0.82 18.93 21.36
N GLU A 28 0.35 20.15 21.10
CA GLU A 28 -0.89 20.42 20.37
C GLU A 28 -0.80 19.90 18.94
N HIS A 29 0.31 20.15 18.24
CA HIS A 29 0.55 19.62 16.90
C HIS A 29 0.58 18.09 16.89
N LYS A 30 1.24 17.46 17.88
CA LYS A 30 1.27 16.01 18.00
C LYS A 30 -0.11 15.41 18.26
N ALA A 31 -0.92 16.05 19.10
CA ALA A 31 -2.29 15.61 19.36
C ALA A 31 -3.15 15.68 18.09
N LEU A 32 -3.00 16.76 17.30
CA LEU A 32 -3.70 16.91 16.03
C LEU A 32 -3.31 15.83 15.02
N VAL A 33 -2.02 15.56 14.85
CA VAL A 33 -1.54 14.51 13.93
C VAL A 33 -2.05 13.12 14.33
N LEU A 34 -2.09 12.82 15.64
CA LEU A 34 -2.63 11.57 16.14
C LEU A 34 -4.14 11.47 15.90
N GLY A 35 -4.91 12.54 16.13
CA GLY A 35 -6.33 12.58 15.85
C GLY A 35 -6.65 12.42 14.36
N GLU A 36 -5.85 13.03 13.47
CA GLU A 36 -5.99 12.84 12.02
C GLU A 36 -5.68 11.39 11.59
N TRP A 37 -4.68 10.77 12.21
CA TRP A 37 -4.34 9.36 11.99
C TRP A 37 -5.46 8.43 12.47
N GLU A 38 -6.03 8.66 13.65
CA GLU A 38 -7.18 7.90 14.17
C GLU A 38 -8.39 8.00 13.23
N ALA A 39 -8.74 9.22 12.81
CA ALA A 39 -9.83 9.44 11.86
C ALA A 39 -9.58 8.80 10.49
N LEU A 40 -8.32 8.71 10.04
CA LEU A 40 -7.96 7.98 8.82
C LEU A 40 -8.04 6.47 9.03
N ARG A 41 -7.63 5.97 10.20
CA ARG A 41 -7.69 4.55 10.55
C ARG A 41 -9.12 4.06 10.59
N ASP A 42 -10.04 4.82 11.18
CA ASP A 42 -11.45 4.44 11.28
C ASP A 42 -12.11 4.36 9.89
N ARG A 43 -11.85 5.36 9.04
CA ARG A 43 -12.33 5.33 7.64
C ARG A 43 -11.73 4.19 6.83
N LEU A 44 -10.45 3.89 7.04
CA LEU A 44 -9.79 2.80 6.33
C LEU A 44 -10.24 1.43 6.83
N ARG A 45 -10.62 1.30 8.10
CA ARG A 45 -11.26 0.12 8.66
C ARG A 45 -12.61 -0.12 8.00
N GLU A 46 -13.44 0.91 7.87
CA GLU A 46 -14.74 0.82 7.18
C GLU A 46 -14.54 0.39 5.72
N LEU A 47 -13.59 1.00 5.02
CA LEU A 47 -13.25 0.61 3.65
C LEU A 47 -12.76 -0.85 3.57
N ALA A 48 -11.92 -1.28 4.50
CA ALA A 48 -11.44 -2.66 4.56
C ALA A 48 -12.61 -3.64 4.77
N ALA A 49 -13.53 -3.33 5.68
CA ALA A 49 -14.74 -4.12 5.91
C ALA A 49 -15.62 -4.22 4.65
N GLU A 50 -15.86 -3.10 3.98
CA GLU A 50 -16.61 -3.05 2.72
C GLU A 50 -15.96 -3.95 1.67
N ARG A 51 -14.64 -3.83 1.47
CA ARG A 51 -13.91 -4.56 0.42
C ARG A 51 -13.78 -6.04 0.70
N VAL A 52 -13.55 -6.44 1.94
CA VAL A 52 -13.53 -7.85 2.34
C VAL A 52 -14.91 -8.47 2.17
N THR A 53 -15.97 -7.78 2.59
CA THR A 53 -17.36 -8.25 2.41
C THR A 53 -17.71 -8.41 0.93
N ALA A 54 -17.37 -7.42 0.11
CA ALA A 54 -17.58 -7.48 -1.34
C ALA A 54 -16.82 -8.65 -1.98
N ALA A 55 -15.57 -8.89 -1.58
CA ALA A 55 -14.81 -10.06 -2.05
C ALA A 55 -15.51 -11.36 -1.65
N GLY A 56 -15.97 -11.49 -0.41
CA GLY A 56 -16.72 -12.66 0.06
C GLY A 56 -17.95 -12.97 -0.77
N ALA A 57 -18.73 -11.95 -1.14
CA ALA A 57 -19.88 -12.09 -2.03
C ALA A 57 -19.47 -12.62 -3.43
N VAL A 58 -18.35 -12.16 -3.98
CA VAL A 58 -17.83 -12.67 -5.25
C VAL A 58 -17.39 -14.13 -5.13
N PHE A 59 -16.68 -14.51 -4.06
CA PHE A 59 -16.29 -15.90 -3.82
C PHE A 59 -17.49 -16.83 -3.71
N GLN A 60 -18.55 -16.40 -3.02
CA GLN A 60 -19.78 -17.16 -2.90
C GLN A 60 -20.48 -17.35 -4.25
N ALA A 61 -20.51 -16.31 -5.10
CA ALA A 61 -21.16 -16.36 -6.40
C ALA A 61 -20.34 -17.11 -7.47
N ALA A 62 -19.02 -17.17 -7.33
CA ALA A 62 -18.10 -17.65 -8.35
C ALA A 62 -17.24 -18.83 -7.87
N GLU A 63 -17.81 -19.71 -7.03
CA GLU A 63 -17.15 -20.92 -6.57
C GLU A 63 -16.73 -21.82 -7.74
N LEU A 64 -15.50 -22.33 -7.72
CA LEU A 64 -14.95 -23.20 -8.75
C LEU A 64 -14.80 -24.62 -8.24
N ARG A 65 -15.36 -25.58 -8.97
CA ARG A 65 -15.09 -27.01 -8.76
C ARG A 65 -13.93 -27.43 -9.66
N LEU A 66 -12.75 -27.52 -9.08
CA LEU A 66 -11.53 -27.90 -9.79
C LEU A 66 -11.17 -29.37 -9.52
N PRO A 67 -10.63 -30.09 -10.51
CA PRO A 67 -10.06 -31.42 -10.29
C PRO A 67 -9.00 -31.42 -9.19
N THR A 68 -8.77 -32.59 -8.57
CA THR A 68 -7.75 -32.77 -7.54
C THR A 68 -6.33 -32.61 -8.06
N GLU A 69 -6.14 -32.77 -9.36
CA GLU A 69 -4.86 -32.62 -10.05
C GLU A 69 -4.35 -31.18 -10.03
N GLU A 70 -3.04 -31.06 -9.92
CA GLU A 70 -2.36 -29.78 -9.81
C GLU A 70 -2.36 -29.05 -11.16
N SER A 71 -3.05 -27.91 -11.23
CA SER A 71 -3.21 -27.11 -12.46
C SER A 71 -2.97 -25.62 -12.21
N ALA A 72 -2.71 -24.86 -13.27
CA ALA A 72 -2.56 -23.41 -13.15
C ALA A 72 -3.82 -22.73 -12.57
N ALA A 73 -5.01 -23.22 -12.94
CA ALA A 73 -6.28 -22.77 -12.39
C ALA A 73 -6.37 -23.07 -10.88
N ARG A 74 -5.96 -24.28 -10.46
CA ARG A 74 -5.94 -24.68 -9.04
C ARG A 74 -5.01 -23.80 -8.20
N ARG A 75 -3.79 -23.49 -8.68
CA ARG A 75 -2.88 -22.57 -7.98
C ARG A 75 -3.45 -21.17 -7.86
N ALA A 76 -4.03 -20.65 -8.94
CA ALA A 76 -4.63 -19.31 -8.93
C ALA A 76 -5.81 -19.24 -7.94
N TYR A 77 -6.66 -20.27 -7.93
CA TYR A 77 -7.80 -20.36 -7.02
C TYR A 77 -7.37 -20.51 -5.56
N GLN A 78 -6.40 -21.38 -5.28
CA GLN A 78 -5.84 -21.54 -3.94
C GLN A 78 -5.22 -20.24 -3.41
N TRP A 79 -4.43 -19.55 -4.24
CA TRP A 79 -3.88 -18.25 -3.87
C TRP A 79 -4.98 -17.22 -3.58
N ALA A 80 -6.05 -17.22 -4.38
CA ALA A 80 -7.20 -16.33 -4.19
C ALA A 80 -7.85 -16.57 -2.82
N LEU A 81 -8.09 -17.83 -2.44
CA LEU A 81 -8.63 -18.20 -1.13
C LEU A 81 -7.71 -17.76 0.01
N GLU A 82 -6.40 -18.02 -0.09
CA GLU A 82 -5.42 -17.61 0.92
C GLU A 82 -5.35 -16.09 1.09
N ALA A 83 -5.42 -15.34 -0.01
CA ALA A 83 -5.42 -13.88 0.02
C ALA A 83 -6.72 -13.33 0.64
N TYR A 84 -7.87 -13.93 0.33
CA TYR A 84 -9.15 -13.57 0.95
C TYR A 84 -9.15 -13.86 2.46
N GLU A 85 -8.69 -15.04 2.87
CA GLU A 85 -8.57 -15.40 4.29
C GLU A 85 -7.59 -14.47 5.02
N ALA A 86 -6.44 -14.17 4.40
CA ALA A 86 -5.47 -13.22 4.94
C ALA A 86 -6.07 -11.81 5.13
N ALA A 87 -6.87 -11.34 4.16
CA ALA A 87 -7.58 -10.07 4.28
C ALA A 87 -8.56 -10.06 5.47
N GLY A 88 -9.32 -11.14 5.64
CA GLY A 88 -10.21 -11.33 6.80
C GLY A 88 -9.45 -11.29 8.13
N ARG A 89 -8.33 -12.00 8.24
CA ARG A 89 -7.52 -12.00 9.47
C ARG A 89 -6.92 -10.64 9.82
N LEU A 90 -6.63 -9.80 8.83
CA LEU A 90 -6.18 -8.42 9.07
C LEU A 90 -7.35 -7.56 9.54
N LEU A 91 -8.54 -7.72 8.94
CA LEU A 91 -9.75 -7.02 9.33
C LEU A 91 -10.22 -7.40 10.75
N ASP A 92 -10.13 -8.67 11.15
CA ASP A 92 -10.45 -9.13 12.51
C ASP A 92 -9.59 -8.43 13.59
N ARG A 93 -8.43 -7.91 13.19
CA ARG A 93 -7.52 -7.15 14.05
C ARG A 93 -7.70 -5.64 13.91
N ALA A 94 -8.66 -5.16 13.14
CA ALA A 94 -8.77 -3.73 12.83
C ALA A 94 -8.89 -2.84 14.06
N ASP A 95 -9.56 -3.33 15.11
CA ASP A 95 -9.76 -2.61 16.37
C ASP A 95 -8.59 -2.75 17.36
N HIS A 96 -7.57 -3.57 17.01
CA HIS A 96 -6.40 -3.74 17.87
C HIS A 96 -5.58 -2.44 17.92
N PRO A 97 -5.12 -2.01 19.11
CA PRO A 97 -4.42 -0.73 19.27
C PRO A 97 -3.12 -0.61 18.44
N ASP A 98 -2.46 -1.74 18.19
CA ASP A 98 -1.25 -1.80 17.35
C ASP A 98 -1.52 -1.86 15.83
N THR A 99 -2.78 -1.91 15.40
CA THR A 99 -3.13 -1.91 13.98
C THR A 99 -2.95 -0.51 13.39
N ASP A 100 -2.16 -0.43 12.33
CA ASP A 100 -1.81 0.80 11.65
C ASP A 100 -2.43 0.85 10.25
N LEU A 101 -2.34 2.01 9.60
CA LEU A 101 -2.89 2.22 8.27
C LEU A 101 -2.36 1.24 7.22
N PRO A 102 -1.07 0.83 7.22
CA PRO A 102 -0.59 -0.18 6.29
C PRO A 102 -1.20 -1.57 6.50
N ASP A 103 -1.59 -1.93 7.72
CA ASP A 103 -2.26 -3.20 8.00
C ASP A 103 -3.65 -3.23 7.37
N LEU A 104 -4.42 -2.15 7.54
CA LEU A 104 -5.75 -2.01 6.94
C LEU A 104 -5.68 -1.85 5.42
N ALA A 105 -4.66 -1.14 4.91
CA ALA A 105 -4.43 -1.05 3.47
C ALA A 105 -4.08 -2.41 2.87
N ALA A 106 -3.31 -3.24 3.58
CA ALA A 106 -3.01 -4.60 3.15
C ALA A 106 -4.27 -5.47 3.12
N ALA A 107 -5.21 -5.30 4.06
CA ALA A 107 -6.50 -5.99 4.03
C ALA A 107 -7.28 -5.66 2.74
N VAL A 108 -7.38 -4.38 2.38
CA VAL A 108 -8.02 -3.94 1.13
C VAL A 108 -7.31 -4.52 -0.10
N VAL A 109 -5.99 -4.40 -0.16
CA VAL A 109 -5.19 -4.87 -1.31
C VAL A 109 -5.34 -6.37 -1.50
N LEU A 110 -5.26 -7.16 -0.43
CA LEU A 110 -5.39 -8.61 -0.49
C LEU A 110 -6.80 -9.04 -0.91
N ALA A 111 -7.85 -8.36 -0.42
CA ALA A 111 -9.22 -8.63 -0.84
C ALA A 111 -9.43 -8.37 -2.34
N GLU A 112 -8.92 -7.25 -2.86
CA GLU A 112 -9.01 -6.93 -4.29
C GLU A 112 -8.18 -7.90 -5.16
N GLN A 113 -6.96 -8.24 -4.72
CA GLN A 113 -6.13 -9.22 -5.42
C GLN A 113 -6.73 -10.64 -5.39
N ALA A 114 -7.41 -11.01 -4.31
CA ALA A 114 -8.12 -12.28 -4.24
C ALA A 114 -9.19 -12.37 -5.34
N VAL A 115 -9.95 -11.31 -5.56
CA VAL A 115 -10.95 -11.24 -6.66
C VAL A 115 -10.29 -11.28 -8.04
N GLU A 116 -9.21 -10.53 -8.26
CA GLU A 116 -8.47 -10.57 -9.53
C GLU A 116 -7.93 -11.98 -9.83
N ARG A 117 -7.45 -12.68 -8.81
CA ARG A 117 -6.89 -14.04 -8.93
C ARG A 117 -7.96 -15.10 -9.08
N LEU A 118 -9.12 -14.92 -8.47
CA LEU A 118 -10.29 -15.75 -8.71
C LEU A 118 -10.73 -15.64 -10.17
N ALA A 119 -10.83 -14.43 -10.72
CA ALA A 119 -11.14 -14.22 -12.14
C ALA A 119 -10.09 -14.88 -13.06
N ALA A 120 -8.79 -14.77 -12.72
CA ALA A 120 -7.74 -15.46 -13.46
C ALA A 120 -7.87 -16.99 -13.39
N ALA A 121 -8.29 -17.54 -12.24
CA ALA A 121 -8.54 -18.98 -12.09
C ALA A 121 -9.69 -19.46 -12.99
N HIS A 122 -10.78 -18.69 -13.09
CA HIS A 122 -11.90 -18.96 -14.00
C HIS A 122 -11.45 -18.98 -15.46
N LEU A 123 -10.67 -17.98 -15.89
CA LEU A 123 -10.14 -17.94 -17.26
C LEU A 123 -9.25 -19.15 -17.56
N LEU A 124 -8.33 -19.48 -16.65
CA LEU A 124 -7.45 -20.64 -16.79
C LEU A 124 -8.23 -21.96 -16.83
N HIS A 125 -9.29 -22.09 -16.02
CA HIS A 125 -10.15 -23.26 -16.02
C HIS A 125 -10.90 -23.42 -17.36
N ALA A 126 -11.32 -22.30 -17.96
CA ALA A 126 -11.92 -22.26 -19.30
C ALA A 126 -10.90 -22.41 -20.45
N GLY A 127 -9.63 -22.70 -20.15
CA GLY A 127 -8.56 -22.81 -21.17
C GLY A 127 -8.13 -21.47 -21.78
N GLN A 128 -8.53 -20.34 -21.17
CA GLN A 128 -8.19 -19.00 -21.62
C GLN A 128 -6.97 -18.46 -20.86
N ARG A 129 -6.21 -17.59 -21.52
CA ARG A 129 -5.05 -16.93 -20.90
C ARG A 129 -5.51 -15.66 -20.17
N PRO A 130 -5.30 -15.55 -18.84
CA PRO A 130 -5.60 -14.32 -18.12
C PRO A 130 -4.65 -13.20 -18.54
N GLY A 131 -5.15 -11.97 -18.51
CA GLY A 131 -4.33 -10.77 -18.64
C GLY A 131 -3.33 -10.62 -17.48
N PRO A 132 -2.34 -9.73 -17.59
CA PRO A 132 -1.46 -9.41 -16.47
C PRO A 132 -2.27 -8.81 -15.32
N LEU A 133 -1.85 -9.11 -14.08
CA LEU A 133 -2.45 -8.49 -12.89
C LEU A 133 -2.19 -6.98 -12.86
N ALA A 134 -3.11 -6.25 -12.24
CA ALA A 134 -2.98 -4.82 -12.10
C ALA A 134 -1.76 -4.46 -11.23
N VAL A 135 -0.87 -3.62 -11.77
CA VAL A 135 0.23 -3.05 -10.98
C VAL A 135 -0.33 -1.87 -10.18
N ARG A 136 -0.25 -1.94 -8.85
CA ARG A 136 -0.72 -0.86 -7.95
C ARG A 136 0.28 0.27 -7.84
N CYS A 137 -0.16 1.42 -7.36
CA CYS A 137 0.71 2.55 -7.03
C CYS A 137 1.61 2.23 -5.84
N TYR A 138 2.93 2.44 -5.99
CA TYR A 138 3.89 2.20 -4.92
C TYR A 138 3.69 3.17 -3.75
N TYR A 139 3.34 4.43 -4.01
CA TYR A 139 3.24 5.47 -2.99
C TYR A 139 2.02 5.29 -2.09
N ASN A 140 0.91 4.84 -2.65
CA ASN A 140 -0.30 4.48 -1.91
C ASN A 140 -1.01 3.33 -2.63
N PRO A 141 -0.91 2.09 -2.13
CA PRO A 141 -1.53 0.90 -2.75
C PRO A 141 -3.06 0.94 -2.88
N LEU A 142 -3.72 1.89 -2.20
CA LEU A 142 -5.16 2.15 -2.28
C LEU A 142 -5.55 3.04 -3.47
N HIS A 143 -4.58 3.61 -4.19
CA HIS A 143 -4.85 4.31 -5.43
C HIS A 143 -5.14 3.33 -6.56
N GLY A 144 -5.69 3.88 -7.66
CA GLY A 144 -5.90 3.14 -8.89
C GLY A 144 -4.61 2.58 -9.51
N PRO A 145 -4.77 1.74 -10.55
CA PRO A 145 -3.64 1.07 -11.18
C PRO A 145 -2.63 2.08 -11.74
N VAL A 146 -1.39 1.61 -11.85
CA VAL A 146 -0.30 2.33 -12.50
C VAL A 146 -0.67 2.53 -13.95
N GLU A 147 -0.56 3.77 -14.42
CA GLU A 147 -0.58 4.00 -15.86
C GLU A 147 0.66 3.32 -16.41
N ASN A 148 0.47 2.37 -17.32
CA ASN A 148 1.58 1.70 -18.00
C ASN A 148 2.53 2.80 -18.50
N ALA A 149 3.68 2.93 -17.85
CA ALA A 149 4.79 3.66 -18.42
C ALA A 149 5.02 2.99 -19.78
N ALA A 150 4.91 3.77 -20.86
CA ALA A 150 5.04 3.29 -22.23
C ALA A 150 6.10 2.19 -22.30
N GLU A 151 5.77 1.03 -22.90
CA GLU A 151 6.75 -0.05 -23.09
C GLU A 151 8.06 0.58 -23.57
N PRO A 152 9.21 0.28 -22.94
CA PRO A 152 10.47 0.80 -23.43
C PRO A 152 10.58 0.40 -24.92
N PRO A 153 10.89 1.34 -25.82
CA PRO A 153 10.88 1.06 -27.25
C PRO A 153 11.80 -0.13 -27.53
N LYS A 154 11.24 -1.17 -28.16
CA LYS A 154 11.93 -2.44 -28.47
C LYS A 154 13.19 -2.27 -29.34
N ASN A 155 13.38 -1.09 -29.92
CA ASN A 155 14.54 -0.79 -30.75
C ASN A 155 15.70 -0.17 -29.96
N ARG A 156 16.70 -1.02 -29.71
CA ARG A 156 18.01 -0.72 -29.11
C ARG A 156 18.81 0.37 -29.85
N LYS A 157 18.43 0.71 -31.10
CA LYS A 157 19.07 1.71 -31.96
C LYS A 157 18.63 3.16 -31.71
N THR A 158 17.51 3.39 -31.01
CA THR A 158 17.05 4.73 -30.61
C THR A 158 17.50 5.09 -29.18
N ARG A 159 18.62 4.52 -28.72
CA ARG A 159 19.32 4.91 -27.48
C ARG A 159 20.11 6.21 -27.65
N GLN A 160 19.68 7.11 -28.54
CA GLN A 160 20.09 8.51 -28.43
C GLN A 160 19.60 8.96 -27.06
N ARG A 161 20.56 9.25 -26.16
CA ARG A 161 20.35 9.57 -24.75
C ARG A 161 19.24 10.62 -24.61
N ALA A 162 18.00 10.18 -24.44
CA ALA A 162 16.95 11.04 -23.95
C ALA A 162 17.44 11.50 -22.58
N ARG A 163 17.77 12.79 -22.48
CA ARG A 163 18.16 13.42 -21.22
C ARG A 163 16.93 13.40 -20.33
N THR A 164 16.75 12.30 -19.61
CA THR A 164 15.73 12.17 -18.59
C THR A 164 16.05 13.21 -17.54
N THR A 165 15.13 14.12 -17.30
CA THR A 165 15.24 15.09 -16.22
C THR A 165 15.28 14.34 -14.88
N THR A 166 15.81 14.99 -13.84
CA THR A 166 15.81 14.41 -12.49
C THR A 166 14.39 14.06 -12.00
N ARG A 167 13.38 14.81 -12.47
CA ARG A 167 11.97 14.58 -12.13
C ARG A 167 11.37 13.40 -12.87
N GLU A 168 11.67 13.23 -14.17
CA GLU A 168 11.25 12.04 -14.91
C GLU A 168 11.90 10.79 -14.34
N ALA A 169 13.21 10.84 -14.05
CA ALA A 169 13.91 9.74 -13.40
C ALA A 169 13.30 9.38 -12.03
N ALA A 170 12.85 10.38 -11.25
CA ALA A 170 12.15 10.13 -9.99
C ALA A 170 10.75 9.54 -10.20
N ALA A 171 10.01 10.00 -11.22
CA ALA A 171 8.67 9.52 -11.56
C ALA A 171 8.69 8.08 -12.12
N ASP A 172 9.77 7.69 -12.79
CA ASP A 172 9.96 6.35 -13.37
C ASP A 172 10.61 5.36 -12.38
N ARG A 173 11.13 5.84 -11.24
CA ARG A 173 11.84 5.00 -10.26
C ARG A 173 10.94 3.94 -9.61
N ARG A 174 9.65 4.22 -9.46
CA ARG A 174 8.65 3.35 -8.83
C ARG A 174 7.35 3.41 -9.62
N PRO A 175 6.60 2.30 -9.70
CA PRO A 175 5.27 2.31 -10.30
C PRO A 175 4.37 3.33 -9.57
N ALA A 176 3.75 4.25 -10.31
CA ALA A 176 2.90 5.30 -9.75
C ALA A 176 1.59 5.42 -10.56
N CYS A 177 0.48 5.65 -9.87
CA CYS A 177 -0.76 6.06 -10.53
C CYS A 177 -0.57 7.43 -11.19
N ARG A 178 -1.51 7.80 -12.10
CA ARG A 178 -1.50 9.07 -12.83
C ARG A 178 -1.25 10.29 -11.94
N SER A 179 -1.96 10.39 -10.81
CA SER A 179 -1.90 11.53 -9.90
C SER A 179 -0.55 11.63 -9.18
N CYS A 180 -0.04 10.52 -8.66
CA CYS A 180 1.27 10.48 -8.00
C CYS A 180 2.40 10.74 -9.00
N ARG A 181 2.31 10.22 -10.22
CA ARG A 181 3.25 10.52 -11.30
C ARG A 181 3.25 12.02 -11.62
N ALA A 182 2.07 12.61 -11.82
CA ALA A 182 1.93 14.04 -12.11
C ALA A 182 2.50 14.92 -10.99
N ALA A 183 2.27 14.56 -9.72
CA ALA A 183 2.83 15.26 -8.57
C ALA A 183 4.37 15.26 -8.61
N ILE A 184 5.00 14.12 -8.88
CA ILE A 184 6.46 14.00 -8.95
C ILE A 184 7.03 14.84 -10.09
N LEU A 185 6.41 14.80 -11.28
CA LEU A 185 6.81 15.62 -12.44
C LEU A 185 6.69 17.13 -12.13
N ALA A 186 5.69 17.52 -11.34
CA ALA A 186 5.52 18.88 -10.85
C ALA A 186 6.49 19.26 -9.69
N GLY A 187 7.34 18.34 -9.22
CA GLY A 187 8.22 18.56 -8.06
C GLY A 187 7.50 18.56 -6.70
N GLN A 188 6.25 18.11 -6.68
CA GLN A 188 5.41 17.97 -5.49
C GLN A 188 5.63 16.60 -4.85
N THR A 189 5.27 16.49 -3.56
CA THR A 189 5.24 15.19 -2.88
C THR A 189 4.01 14.42 -3.35
N PRO A 190 4.13 13.17 -3.80
CA PRO A 190 2.96 12.36 -4.13
C PRO A 190 2.11 12.09 -2.89
N ASP A 191 0.86 11.69 -3.10
CA ASP A 191 -0.01 11.25 -2.00
C ASP A 191 0.45 9.85 -1.53
N VAL A 192 1.08 9.81 -0.35
CA VAL A 192 1.76 8.63 0.20
C VAL A 192 0.96 8.08 1.37
N LEU A 193 0.75 6.76 1.40
CA LEU A 193 0.16 6.08 2.55
C LEU A 193 1.04 6.29 3.80
N PRO A 194 0.52 6.93 4.86
CA PRO A 194 1.29 7.13 6.08
C PRO A 194 1.29 5.87 6.95
N ALA A 195 2.29 5.78 7.82
CA ALA A 195 2.40 4.77 8.85
C ALA A 195 2.87 5.41 10.15
N LEU A 196 2.36 4.91 11.27
CA LEU A 196 2.75 5.33 12.60
C LEU A 196 4.03 4.60 13.03
N LEU A 197 5.14 5.32 12.99
CA LEU A 197 6.41 4.84 13.54
C LEU A 197 6.40 5.05 15.06
N PRO A 198 6.50 3.98 15.89
CA PRO A 198 6.47 4.12 17.34
C PRO A 198 7.72 4.87 17.83
N ALA A 199 7.61 5.56 18.98
CA ALA A 199 8.69 6.38 19.54
C ALA A 199 10.01 5.60 19.70
N LYS A 200 9.93 4.33 20.11
CA LYS A 200 11.08 3.44 20.29
C LYS A 200 11.84 3.15 18.99
N ALA A 201 11.19 3.33 17.84
CA ALA A 201 11.77 3.09 16.52
C ALA A 201 12.40 4.36 15.90
N ALA A 202 12.28 5.52 16.55
CA ALA A 202 12.76 6.80 16.05
C ALA A 202 13.79 7.42 17.01
N PRO A 203 15.10 7.14 16.83
CA PRO A 203 16.17 7.71 17.65
C PRO A 203 16.06 9.24 17.73
N GLY A 204 16.07 9.79 18.94
CA GLY A 204 15.98 11.24 19.17
C GLY A 204 14.57 11.86 19.12
N ARG A 205 13.50 11.07 18.94
CA ARG A 205 12.11 11.59 18.94
C ARG A 205 11.37 11.25 20.24
N LYS A 206 10.64 12.23 20.79
CA LYS A 206 9.77 12.06 21.98
C LYS A 206 8.33 11.75 21.57
N GLY A 207 8.12 10.64 20.84
CA GLY A 207 6.77 10.20 20.49
C GLY A 207 6.64 9.48 19.16
N PRO A 208 5.45 8.89 18.89
CA PRO A 208 5.13 8.37 17.58
C PRO A 208 5.12 9.49 16.53
N VAL A 209 5.51 9.16 15.31
CA VAL A 209 5.60 10.09 14.17
C VAL A 209 5.02 9.40 12.95
N LEU A 210 4.24 10.14 12.15
CA LEU A 210 3.81 9.68 10.84
C LEU A 210 4.97 9.77 9.85
N VAL A 211 5.24 8.66 9.19
CA VAL A 211 6.23 8.55 8.13
C VAL A 211 5.60 7.89 6.91
N PRO A 212 6.16 8.05 5.70
CA PRO A 212 5.82 7.18 4.58
C PRO A 212 5.89 5.70 4.98
N TYR A 213 4.89 4.89 4.61
CA TYR A 213 4.87 3.48 5.01
C TYR A 213 6.15 2.73 4.58
N PHE A 214 6.69 3.06 3.40
CA PHE A 214 7.91 2.47 2.86
C PHE A 214 9.20 2.94 3.58
N ALA A 215 9.11 3.93 4.47
CA ALA A 215 10.22 4.39 5.31
C ALA A 215 10.24 3.67 6.67
N VAL A 216 9.21 2.89 7.00
CA VAL A 216 9.18 2.10 8.24
C VAL A 216 10.14 0.92 8.11
N PRO A 217 11.07 0.71 9.06
CA PRO A 217 11.96 -0.44 9.02
C PRO A 217 11.17 -1.75 9.04
N ARG A 218 11.64 -2.75 8.28
CA ARG A 218 10.92 -4.03 8.08
C ARG A 218 10.55 -4.73 9.39
N GLN A 219 11.36 -4.61 10.44
CA GLN A 219 11.05 -5.22 11.74
C GLN A 219 9.81 -4.62 12.44
N TRP A 220 9.42 -3.39 12.06
CA TRP A 220 8.25 -2.70 12.59
C TRP A 220 7.04 -2.76 11.66
N SER A 221 7.27 -2.95 10.37
CA SER A 221 6.18 -3.11 9.40
C SER A 221 6.70 -3.89 8.18
N PRO A 222 6.24 -5.14 7.96
CA PRO A 222 6.61 -5.87 6.76
C PRO A 222 6.07 -5.20 5.49
N TRP A 223 5.00 -4.41 5.62
CA TRP A 223 4.32 -3.70 4.54
C TRP A 223 5.21 -2.72 3.79
N SER A 224 6.25 -2.18 4.44
CA SER A 224 7.22 -1.29 3.80
C SER A 224 7.96 -1.96 2.65
N THR A 225 8.13 -3.29 2.73
CA THR A 225 8.83 -4.08 1.71
C THR A 225 7.90 -4.75 0.70
N THR A 226 6.66 -5.05 1.09
CA THR A 226 5.68 -5.73 0.22
C THR A 226 4.73 -4.78 -0.49
N ALA A 227 4.82 -3.46 -0.22
CA ALA A 227 3.86 -2.45 -0.64
C ALA A 227 2.43 -2.81 -0.22
N CYS A 228 2.26 -3.11 1.07
CA CYS A 228 0.98 -3.60 1.63
C CYS A 228 0.46 -4.84 0.89
N GLY A 229 1.36 -5.75 0.49
CA GLY A 229 1.04 -6.96 -0.24
C GLY A 229 0.95 -6.86 -1.76
N ALA A 230 0.97 -5.64 -2.31
CA ALA A 230 0.76 -5.43 -3.74
C ALA A 230 1.82 -6.09 -4.63
N TYR A 231 3.05 -6.28 -4.15
CA TYR A 231 4.17 -6.73 -4.99
C TYR A 231 4.86 -8.02 -4.54
N ASP A 232 4.38 -8.65 -3.47
CA ASP A 232 4.97 -9.90 -2.97
C ASP A 232 3.92 -11.04 -2.98
N PRO A 233 4.07 -12.05 -3.85
CA PRO A 233 3.12 -13.16 -3.93
C PRO A 233 3.07 -14.03 -2.68
N ALA A 234 4.07 -13.96 -1.78
CA ALA A 234 4.09 -14.70 -0.52
C ALA A 234 3.36 -13.95 0.63
N THR A 235 2.80 -12.77 0.36
CA THR A 235 2.10 -11.96 1.37
C THR A 235 0.95 -12.70 2.06
N PRO A 236 0.05 -13.42 1.35
CA PRO A 236 -1.01 -14.18 2.01
C PRO A 236 -0.44 -15.12 3.07
N SER A 237 0.55 -15.93 2.72
CA SER A 237 1.16 -16.88 3.66
C SER A 237 1.90 -16.20 4.81
N LEU A 238 2.50 -15.02 4.60
CA LEU A 238 3.07 -14.19 5.67
C LEU A 238 2.00 -13.80 6.69
N VAL A 239 0.81 -13.39 6.22
CA VAL A 239 -0.31 -13.03 7.07
C VAL A 239 -0.87 -14.24 7.81
N LEU A 240 -1.12 -15.34 7.10
CA LEU A 240 -1.67 -16.57 7.64
C LEU A 240 -0.78 -17.19 8.73
N ARG A 241 0.55 -17.01 8.66
CA ARG A 241 1.48 -17.43 9.72
C ARG A 241 1.59 -16.42 10.88
N GLY A 242 0.92 -15.27 10.81
CA GLY A 242 1.00 -14.21 11.81
C GLY A 242 2.31 -13.40 11.77
N ALA A 243 3.13 -13.56 10.73
CA ALA A 243 4.41 -12.86 10.60
C ALA A 243 4.27 -11.37 10.20
N HIS A 244 3.04 -10.91 9.94
CA HIS A 244 2.72 -9.50 9.78
C HIS A 244 2.77 -8.73 11.10
N ARG A 245 2.65 -9.43 12.23
CA ARG A 245 2.55 -8.83 13.56
C ARG A 245 3.88 -8.20 13.96
N ARG A 246 3.80 -6.99 14.51
CA ARG A 246 4.93 -6.31 15.15
C ARG A 246 5.36 -7.16 16.35
N ARG A 247 6.60 -7.68 16.33
CA ARG A 247 7.16 -8.29 17.54
C ARG A 247 7.58 -7.17 18.48
N PRO A 248 7.17 -7.18 19.76
CA PRO A 248 7.77 -6.27 20.73
C PRO A 248 9.28 -6.52 20.77
N PRO A 249 10.11 -5.47 20.87
CA PRO A 249 11.53 -5.67 21.12
C PRO A 249 11.66 -6.39 22.48
N HIS A 250 12.38 -7.50 22.48
CA HIS A 250 12.89 -8.14 23.69
C HIS A 250 13.94 -7.23 24.34
#